data_AF-K8X904-F1
#
_entry.id   AF-K8X904-F1
#
_cell.length_a   1.000
_cell.length_b   1.000
_cell.length_c   1.000
_cell.angle_alpha   90.00
_cell.angle_beta   90.00
_cell.angle_gamma   90.00
#
_symmetry.space_group_name_H-M   'P 1'
#
loop_
_entity.id
_entity.type
_entity.pdbx_description
1 polymer ?
#
loop_
_entity_poly.entity_id
_entity_poly.type
_entity_poly.pdbx_seq_one_letter_code
_entity_poly.pdbx_strand_id
1 'polypeptide(L)'
;MVILSAGNPMVVAIATVMAAAIGVVVTSVGVTAALAVVLIAVHTQRGAGAGFSLLGPYAGGVITVFAATMLWFGAELVRGRRPRPSTATAASTERRPRRDFRTASPQVLRISVAVVLAMLGTELMPEGMVGGHWLITSVLLSIQPYPAATKIRLAQRLSGNTIGAVFVAAFLAPHPVQPIVVMAMIALLLLAVALRPVNYFWWALTGPPVLLLISEYPDLYPWYEGGVRLAMNVLGAAIVLVVVLVPPRVADRVRRRNPHQG
;
A
#
# COMPACT_ATOMS: atom_id res chain seq x y z
N MET A 1 -19.07 6.43 4.66
CA MET A 1 -19.37 6.81 3.26
C MET A 1 -19.20 5.63 2.31
N VAL A 2 -17.99 5.05 2.17
CA VAL A 2 -17.70 3.92 1.25
C VAL A 2 -18.63 2.73 1.42
N ILE A 3 -18.92 2.32 2.67
CA ILE A 3 -19.82 1.20 3.00
C ILE A 3 -21.26 1.43 2.49
N LEU A 4 -21.69 2.69 2.40
CA LEU A 4 -23.02 3.08 1.92
C LEU A 4 -23.04 3.32 0.40
N SER A 5 -21.89 3.32 -0.26
CA SER A 5 -21.73 3.68 -1.68
C SER A 5 -21.04 2.60 -2.50
N ALA A 6 -20.84 1.40 -1.92
CA ALA A 6 -20.11 0.28 -2.51
C ALA A 6 -20.65 -0.20 -3.87
N GLY A 7 -21.91 0.10 -4.18
CA GLY A 7 -22.53 -0.22 -5.48
C GLY A 7 -22.23 0.79 -6.60
N ASN A 8 -21.58 1.92 -6.35
CA ASN A 8 -21.27 2.92 -7.37
C ASN A 8 -19.75 3.14 -7.50
N PRO A 9 -19.11 2.67 -8.60
CA PRO A 9 -17.66 2.76 -8.79
C PRO A 9 -17.15 4.21 -8.79
N MET A 10 -17.97 5.15 -9.27
CA MET A 10 -17.63 6.57 -9.33
C MET A 10 -17.49 7.18 -7.93
N VAL A 11 -18.34 6.79 -6.99
CA VAL A 11 -18.29 7.30 -5.61
C VAL A 11 -17.06 6.75 -4.87
N VAL A 12 -16.72 5.48 -5.08
CA VAL A 12 -15.49 4.88 -4.55
C VAL A 12 -14.26 5.57 -5.13
N ALA A 13 -14.27 5.89 -6.42
CA ALA A 13 -13.17 6.60 -7.07
C ALA A 13 -12.96 7.99 -6.46
N ILE A 14 -14.03 8.78 -6.35
CA ILE A 14 -14.00 10.11 -5.73
C ILE A 14 -13.52 10.04 -4.29
N ALA A 15 -14.06 9.11 -3.47
CA ALA A 15 -13.65 8.94 -2.08
C ALA A 15 -12.16 8.56 -1.95
N THR A 16 -11.66 7.69 -2.84
CA THR A 16 -10.25 7.28 -2.84
C THR A 16 -9.33 8.45 -3.20
N VAL A 17 -9.68 9.22 -4.23
CA VAL A 17 -8.92 10.39 -4.67
C VAL A 17 -8.90 11.47 -3.58
N MET A 18 -10.03 11.73 -2.94
CA MET A 18 -10.14 12.67 -1.82
C MET A 18 -9.29 12.20 -0.62
N ALA A 19 -9.37 10.93 -0.25
CA ALA A 19 -8.57 10.37 0.84
C ALA A 19 -7.06 10.43 0.54
N ALA A 20 -6.66 10.18 -0.71
CA ALA A 20 -5.27 10.27 -1.14
C ALA A 20 -4.77 11.73 -1.11
N ALA A 21 -5.58 12.68 -1.59
CA ALA A 21 -5.28 14.11 -1.54
C ALA A 21 -5.12 14.62 -0.10
N ILE A 22 -6.02 14.22 0.81
CA ILE A 22 -5.94 14.55 2.24
C ILE A 22 -4.67 13.96 2.86
N GLY A 23 -4.33 12.72 2.52
CA GLY A 23 -3.11 12.04 2.99
C GLY A 23 -1.81 12.74 2.63
N VAL A 24 -1.79 13.50 1.54
CA VAL A 24 -0.63 14.31 1.12
C VAL A 24 -0.48 15.57 1.98
N VAL A 25 -1.62 16.18 2.34
CA VAL A 25 -1.66 17.37 3.19
C VAL A 25 -1.37 17.00 4.65
N VAL A 26 -1.94 15.88 5.11
CA VAL A 26 -1.80 15.36 6.47
C VAL A 26 -0.82 14.19 6.46
N THR A 27 0.48 14.51 6.50
CA THR A 27 1.55 13.50 6.38
C THR A 27 1.56 12.44 7.50
N SER A 28 0.86 12.68 8.62
CA SER A 28 0.65 11.69 9.69
C SER A 28 -0.33 10.58 9.29
N VAL A 29 -1.29 10.88 8.40
CA VAL A 29 -2.22 9.90 7.84
C VAL A 29 -1.60 9.21 6.63
N GLY A 30 -0.91 9.97 5.76
CA GLY A 30 -0.31 9.41 4.55
C GLY A 30 -1.32 8.68 3.67
N VAL A 31 -0.90 7.59 3.02
CA VAL A 31 -1.75 6.84 2.08
C VAL A 31 -2.73 5.88 2.78
N THR A 32 -2.65 5.75 4.10
CA THR A 32 -3.42 4.74 4.86
C THR A 32 -4.93 4.91 4.72
N ALA A 33 -5.43 6.15 4.72
CA ALA A 33 -6.85 6.43 4.53
C ALA A 33 -7.36 6.02 3.14
N ALA A 34 -6.60 6.33 2.08
CA ALA A 34 -6.94 5.92 0.72
C ALA A 34 -6.91 4.40 0.55
N LEU A 35 -5.91 3.74 1.16
CA LEU A 35 -5.83 2.29 1.16
C LEU A 35 -7.02 1.65 1.89
N ALA A 36 -7.43 2.20 3.03
CA ALA A 36 -8.60 1.73 3.76
C ALA A 36 -9.88 1.83 2.91
N VAL A 37 -10.09 2.95 2.20
CA VAL A 37 -11.22 3.12 1.26
C VAL A 37 -11.24 2.01 0.20
N VAL A 38 -10.09 1.77 -0.46
CA VAL A 38 -9.99 0.75 -1.50
C VAL A 38 -10.21 -0.65 -0.95
N LEU A 39 -9.59 -0.99 0.18
CA LEU A 39 -9.74 -2.32 0.79
C LEU A 39 -11.17 -2.58 1.26
N ILE A 40 -11.85 -1.56 1.79
CA ILE A 40 -13.27 -1.65 2.14
C ILE A 40 -14.11 -1.88 0.89
N ALA A 41 -13.87 -1.12 -0.19
CA ALA A 41 -14.59 -1.28 -1.44
C ALA A 41 -14.42 -2.68 -2.06
N VAL A 42 -13.19 -3.20 -2.10
CA VAL A 42 -12.88 -4.55 -2.61
C VAL A 42 -13.58 -5.63 -1.78
N HIS A 43 -13.58 -5.49 -0.45
CA HIS A 43 -14.27 -6.42 0.43
C HIS A 43 -15.80 -6.39 0.22
N THR A 44 -16.38 -5.19 0.07
CA THR A 44 -17.82 -5.03 -0.19
C THR A 44 -18.25 -5.49 -1.59
N GLN A 45 -17.32 -5.58 -2.55
CA GLN A 45 -17.60 -6.13 -3.88
C GLN A 45 -17.49 -7.67 -3.89
N ARG A 46 -16.59 -8.24 -3.08
CA ARG A 46 -16.43 -9.70 -2.93
C ARG A 46 -17.56 -10.36 -2.12
N GLY A 47 -18.07 -9.66 -1.10
CA GLY A 47 -19.24 -10.11 -0.33
C GLY A 47 -20.49 -9.36 -0.80
N ALA A 48 -21.51 -10.06 -1.30
CA ALA A 48 -22.75 -9.50 -1.86
C ALA A 48 -23.66 -8.77 -0.84
N GLY A 49 -23.14 -7.84 -0.04
CA GLY A 49 -23.89 -7.11 0.95
C GLY A 49 -23.30 -5.73 1.22
N ALA A 50 -23.82 -4.70 0.56
CA ALA A 50 -23.66 -3.33 1.00
C ALA A 50 -24.67 -3.06 2.13
N GLY A 51 -24.22 -2.66 3.32
CA GLY A 51 -25.13 -2.37 4.43
C GLY A 51 -24.47 -2.18 5.80
N PHE A 52 -25.26 -1.71 6.77
CA PHE A 52 -24.84 -1.49 8.16
C PHE A 52 -24.29 -2.76 8.85
N SER A 53 -24.63 -3.95 8.36
CA SER A 53 -24.12 -5.25 8.85
C SER A 53 -22.60 -5.41 8.73
N LEU A 54 -21.95 -4.72 7.78
CA LEU A 54 -20.49 -4.72 7.65
C LEU A 54 -19.78 -3.84 8.68
N LEU A 55 -20.49 -2.96 9.39
CA LEU A 55 -19.87 -2.09 10.41
C LEU A 55 -19.33 -2.88 11.59
N GLY A 56 -19.96 -4.00 11.95
CA GLY A 56 -19.53 -4.87 13.05
C GLY A 56 -18.11 -5.41 12.85
N PRO A 57 -17.81 -6.10 11.73
CA PRO A 57 -16.46 -6.58 11.42
C PRO A 57 -15.39 -5.48 11.36
N TYR A 58 -15.69 -4.33 10.75
CA TYR A 58 -14.73 -3.21 10.70
C TYR A 58 -14.51 -2.56 12.07
N ALA A 59 -15.56 -2.39 12.87
CA ALA A 59 -15.45 -1.91 14.24
C ALA A 59 -14.64 -2.90 15.10
N GLY A 60 -14.89 -4.20 14.93
CA GLY A 60 -14.10 -5.27 15.55
C GLY A 60 -12.62 -5.16 15.18
N GLY A 61 -12.29 -5.03 13.89
CA GLY A 61 -10.91 -4.85 13.44
C GLY A 61 -10.23 -3.60 14.02
N VAL A 62 -10.94 -2.46 14.07
CA VAL A 62 -10.45 -1.24 14.70
C VAL A 62 -10.17 -1.45 16.20
N ILE A 63 -11.10 -2.08 16.92
CA ILE A 63 -10.94 -2.41 18.34
C ILE A 63 -9.75 -3.34 18.54
N THR A 64 -9.58 -4.38 17.72
CA THR A 64 -8.45 -5.31 17.81
C THR A 64 -7.12 -4.60 17.60
N VAL A 65 -7.00 -3.76 16.57
CA VAL A 65 -5.77 -2.98 16.30
C VAL A 65 -5.48 -2.02 17.46
N PHE A 66 -6.52 -1.34 17.97
CA PHE A 66 -6.39 -0.43 19.10
C PHE A 66 -5.95 -1.16 20.37
N ALA A 67 -6.59 -2.29 20.70
CA ALA A 67 -6.26 -3.12 21.85
C ALA A 67 -4.83 -3.67 21.75
N ALA A 68 -4.44 -4.21 20.60
CA ALA A 68 -3.07 -4.69 20.36
C ALA A 68 -2.03 -3.58 20.51
N THR A 69 -2.35 -2.38 20.04
CA THR A 69 -1.48 -1.20 20.18
C THR A 69 -1.35 -0.79 21.65
N MET A 70 -2.47 -0.74 22.38
CA MET A 70 -2.47 -0.42 23.82
C MET A 70 -1.71 -1.46 24.64
N LEU A 71 -1.89 -2.76 24.34
CA LEU A 71 -1.13 -3.86 24.95
C LEU A 71 0.37 -3.74 24.69
N TRP A 72 0.76 -3.45 23.46
CA TRP A 72 2.16 -3.22 23.11
C TRP A 72 2.75 -2.04 23.88
N PHE A 73 2.05 -0.90 23.90
CA PHE A 73 2.50 0.31 24.57
C PHE A 73 2.58 0.11 26.09
N GLY A 74 1.61 -0.57 26.68
CA GLY A 74 1.62 -0.96 28.09
C GLY A 74 2.79 -1.90 28.42
N ALA A 75 3.07 -2.88 27.57
CA ALA A 75 4.21 -3.78 27.74
C ALA A 75 5.56 -3.05 27.63
N GLU A 76 5.68 -2.05 26.75
CA GLU A 76 6.88 -1.20 26.67
C GLU A 76 7.04 -0.32 27.92
N LEU A 77 5.95 0.25 28.44
CA LEU A 77 5.94 1.04 29.66
C LEU A 77 6.40 0.23 30.87
N VAL A 78 5.88 -1.00 31.01
CA VAL A 78 6.23 -1.94 32.09
C VAL A 78 7.68 -2.43 31.98
N ARG A 79 8.20 -2.58 30.76
CA ARG A 79 9.60 -3.01 30.53
C ARG A 79 10.64 -1.93 30.81
N GLY A 80 10.24 -0.71 31.22
CA GLY A 80 11.16 0.37 31.57
C GLY A 80 12.09 0.82 30.44
N ARG A 81 11.88 0.32 29.22
CA ARG A 81 12.62 0.74 28.04
C ARG A 81 12.03 2.08 27.64
N ARG A 82 12.70 3.17 28.02
CA ARG A 82 12.54 4.44 27.30
C ARG A 82 12.56 4.10 25.82
N PRO A 83 11.59 4.55 25.00
CA PRO A 83 11.62 4.30 23.57
C PRO A 83 12.99 4.75 23.08
N ARG A 84 13.88 3.80 22.78
CA ARG A 84 15.13 4.16 22.10
C ARG A 84 14.63 4.74 20.79
N PRO A 85 14.88 6.02 20.49
CA PRO A 85 14.62 6.50 19.16
C PRO A 85 15.43 5.57 18.26
N SER A 86 14.75 4.71 17.52
CA SER A 86 15.40 3.84 16.56
C SER A 86 16.26 4.78 15.73
N THR A 87 17.55 4.51 15.65
CA THR A 87 18.50 5.35 14.90
C THR A 87 18.15 5.40 13.40
N ALA A 88 17.20 4.57 12.94
CA ALA A 88 16.52 4.69 11.65
C ALA A 88 15.33 5.68 11.62
N THR A 89 14.68 5.94 12.76
CA THR A 89 13.57 6.91 12.92
C THR A 89 14.07 8.29 13.34
N ALA A 90 15.25 8.38 13.98
CA ALA A 90 15.91 9.64 14.33
C ALA A 90 16.30 10.49 13.10
N ALA A 91 16.37 9.89 11.90
CA ALA A 91 16.50 10.62 10.64
C ALA A 91 15.18 11.22 10.11
N SER A 92 14.07 11.14 10.86
CA SER A 92 12.75 11.59 10.37
C SER A 92 11.90 12.41 11.34
N THR A 93 12.42 12.75 12.53
CA THR A 93 11.87 13.80 13.41
C THR A 93 12.47 15.17 13.06
N GLU A 94 12.82 15.38 11.79
CA GLU A 94 12.93 16.73 11.26
C GLU A 94 11.51 17.30 11.30
N ARG A 95 11.31 18.42 12.03
CA ARG A 95 10.05 19.17 12.09
C ARG A 95 9.49 19.30 10.67
N ARG A 96 8.56 18.41 10.29
CA ARG A 96 8.02 18.40 8.93
C ARG A 96 7.18 19.65 8.77
N PRO A 97 7.58 20.62 7.92
CA PRO A 97 6.79 21.82 7.73
C PRO A 97 5.43 21.40 7.18
N ARG A 98 4.37 21.86 7.84
CA ARG A 98 2.98 21.74 7.36
C ARG A 98 2.94 22.43 6.00
N ARG A 99 2.83 21.67 4.91
CA ARG A 99 2.79 22.24 3.56
C ARG A 99 1.50 23.02 3.39
N ASP A 100 1.63 24.29 3.01
CA ASP A 100 0.49 25.05 2.51
C ASP A 100 -0.06 24.42 1.24
N PHE A 101 -1.38 24.43 1.12
CA PHE A 101 -2.13 23.79 0.03
C PHE A 101 -1.64 24.21 -1.36
N ARG A 102 -1.20 25.47 -1.51
CA ARG A 102 -0.61 26.02 -2.74
C ARG A 102 0.69 25.34 -3.17
N THR A 103 1.52 24.91 -2.23
CA THR A 103 2.79 24.20 -2.54
C THR A 103 2.58 22.70 -2.73
N ALA A 104 1.49 22.15 -2.17
CA ALA A 104 1.09 20.76 -2.32
C ALA A 104 0.27 20.49 -3.60
N SER A 105 -0.36 21.50 -4.19
CA SER A 105 -1.33 21.35 -5.29
C SER A 105 -0.80 20.57 -6.51
N PRO A 106 0.44 20.75 -7.01
CA PRO A 106 0.91 19.97 -8.16
C PRO A 106 1.14 18.50 -7.81
N GLN A 107 1.52 18.22 -6.57
CA GLN A 107 1.73 16.86 -6.07
C GLN A 107 0.40 16.16 -5.82
N VAL A 108 -0.57 16.86 -5.22
CA VAL A 108 -1.94 16.37 -5.05
C VAL A 108 -2.53 16.00 -6.41
N LEU A 109 -2.43 16.88 -7.41
CA LEU A 109 -2.91 16.61 -8.76
C LEU A 109 -2.28 15.36 -9.37
N ARG A 110 -0.95 15.20 -9.29
CA ARG A 110 -0.26 14.00 -9.81
C ARG A 110 -0.73 12.72 -9.14
N ILE A 111 -0.96 12.76 -7.83
CA ILE A 111 -1.43 11.60 -7.07
C ILE A 111 -2.87 11.27 -7.45
N SER A 112 -3.74 12.27 -7.53
CA SER A 112 -5.12 12.10 -8.02
C SER A 112 -5.13 11.51 -9.43
N VAL A 113 -4.32 12.04 -10.35
CA VAL A 113 -4.20 11.51 -11.73
C VAL A 113 -3.69 10.08 -11.73
N ALA A 114 -2.66 9.76 -10.94
CA ALA A 114 -2.13 8.40 -10.86
C ALA A 114 -3.17 7.39 -10.33
N VAL A 115 -3.93 7.78 -9.30
CA VAL A 115 -5.01 6.96 -8.74
C VAL A 115 -6.15 6.77 -9.75
N VAL A 116 -6.58 7.84 -10.44
CA VAL A 116 -7.61 7.76 -11.48
C VAL A 116 -7.16 6.85 -12.63
N LEU A 117 -5.92 6.99 -13.09
CA LEU A 117 -5.35 6.11 -14.13
C LEU A 117 -5.30 4.64 -13.68
N ALA A 118 -5.01 4.38 -12.41
CA ALA A 118 -5.05 3.03 -11.87
C ALA A 118 -6.47 2.45 -11.90
N MET A 119 -7.47 3.25 -11.52
CA MET A 119 -8.88 2.83 -11.53
C MET A 119 -9.42 2.59 -12.93
N LEU A 120 -9.16 3.53 -13.86
CA LEU A 120 -9.50 3.34 -15.27
C LEU A 120 -8.78 2.12 -15.86
N GLY A 121 -7.51 1.92 -15.50
CA GLY A 121 -6.76 0.73 -15.89
C GLY A 121 -7.39 -0.56 -15.39
N THR A 122 -8.01 -0.56 -14.21
CA THR A 122 -8.79 -1.69 -13.68
C THR A 122 -10.09 -1.92 -14.46
N GLU A 123 -10.81 -0.87 -14.86
CA GLU A 123 -12.04 -0.97 -15.66
C GLU A 123 -11.78 -1.48 -17.09
N LEU A 124 -10.59 -1.22 -17.64
CA LEU A 124 -10.18 -1.69 -18.96
C LEU A 124 -9.70 -3.16 -18.96
N MET A 125 -9.60 -3.80 -17.79
CA MET A 125 -9.17 -5.21 -17.73
C MET A 125 -10.29 -6.15 -18.19
N PRO A 126 -9.95 -7.31 -18.78
CA PRO A 126 -10.94 -8.31 -19.17
C PRO A 126 -11.85 -8.69 -18.00
N GLU A 127 -13.15 -8.82 -18.28
CA GLU A 127 -14.13 -9.27 -17.31
C GLU A 127 -13.73 -10.65 -16.76
N GLY A 128 -13.70 -10.78 -15.43
CA GLY A 128 -13.25 -11.99 -14.74
C GLY A 128 -11.74 -12.04 -14.42
N MET A 129 -10.95 -11.06 -14.82
CA MET A 129 -9.54 -10.99 -14.39
C MET A 129 -9.45 -10.65 -12.90
N VAL A 130 -9.04 -11.64 -12.10
CA VAL A 130 -8.76 -11.45 -10.67
C VAL A 130 -7.50 -10.59 -10.53
N GLY A 131 -7.62 -9.45 -9.83
CA GLY A 131 -6.44 -8.68 -9.41
C GLY A 131 -6.39 -7.20 -9.75
N GLY A 132 -7.44 -6.61 -10.31
CA GLY A 132 -7.48 -5.15 -10.56
C GLY A 132 -7.16 -4.29 -9.34
N HIS A 133 -7.58 -4.73 -8.14
CA HIS A 133 -7.24 -4.07 -6.87
C HIS A 133 -5.72 -4.05 -6.57
N TRP A 134 -4.94 -5.00 -7.10
CA TRP A 134 -3.48 -5.00 -6.99
C TRP A 134 -2.84 -3.83 -7.73
N LEU A 135 -3.45 -3.36 -8.81
CA LEU A 135 -3.00 -2.17 -9.55
C LEU A 135 -3.21 -0.90 -8.71
N ILE A 136 -4.41 -0.74 -8.15
CA ILE A 136 -4.77 0.43 -7.34
C ILE A 136 -3.92 0.49 -6.07
N THR A 137 -3.84 -0.62 -5.33
CA THR A 137 -2.97 -0.72 -4.15
C THR A 137 -1.50 -0.55 -4.52
N SER A 138 -1.09 -0.92 -5.74
CA SER A 138 0.25 -0.67 -6.25
C SER A 138 0.60 0.79 -6.37
N VAL A 139 -0.26 1.56 -7.02
CA VAL A 139 -0.05 3.00 -7.16
C VAL A 139 -0.06 3.67 -5.78
N LEU A 140 -1.06 3.39 -4.95
CA LEU A 140 -1.18 3.98 -3.62
C LEU A 140 0.06 3.71 -2.76
N LEU A 141 0.47 2.45 -2.61
CA LEU A 141 1.58 2.09 -1.71
C LEU A 141 2.95 2.53 -2.22
N SER A 142 3.09 2.84 -3.51
CA SER A 142 4.35 3.28 -4.11
C SER A 142 4.55 4.79 -3.98
N ILE A 143 3.47 5.56 -3.99
CA ILE A 143 3.51 7.02 -3.88
C ILE A 143 3.98 7.42 -2.47
N GLN A 144 4.98 8.31 -2.40
CA GLN A 144 5.40 8.95 -1.17
C GLN A 144 5.27 10.47 -1.29
N PRO A 145 5.23 11.22 -0.16
CA PRO A 145 5.17 12.69 -0.18
C PRO A 145 6.35 13.36 -0.89
N TYR A 146 7.47 12.63 -1.08
CA TYR A 146 8.70 13.12 -1.70
C TYR A 146 9.13 12.23 -2.88
N PRO A 147 9.63 12.80 -4.00
CA PRO A 147 10.08 12.02 -5.15
C PRO A 147 11.23 11.06 -4.84
N ALA A 148 12.19 11.45 -3.99
CA ALA A 148 13.30 10.58 -3.59
C ALA A 148 12.80 9.36 -2.80
N ALA A 149 11.92 9.59 -1.82
CA ALA A 149 11.28 8.52 -1.06
C ALA A 149 10.40 7.62 -1.95
N THR A 150 9.72 8.20 -2.95
CA THR A 150 8.90 7.44 -3.91
C THR A 150 9.76 6.46 -4.70
N LYS A 151 10.95 6.86 -5.17
CA LYS A 151 11.87 5.96 -5.88
C LYS A 151 12.34 4.79 -5.02
N ILE A 152 12.72 5.08 -3.77
CA ILE A 152 13.16 4.06 -2.82
C ILE A 152 12.02 3.08 -2.56
N ARG A 153 10.81 3.59 -2.28
CA ARG A 153 9.62 2.78 -2.04
C ARG A 153 9.26 1.92 -3.25
N LEU A 154 9.36 2.48 -4.45
CA LEU A 154 9.11 1.79 -5.71
C LEU A 154 10.06 0.61 -5.90
N ALA A 155 11.37 0.85 -5.71
CA ALA A 155 12.39 -0.19 -5.82
C ALA A 155 12.17 -1.31 -4.80
N GLN A 156 11.93 -0.95 -3.54
CA GLN A 156 11.65 -1.90 -2.46
C GLN A 156 10.38 -2.73 -2.72
N ARG A 157 9.34 -2.10 -3.25
CA ARG A 157 8.06 -2.76 -3.50
C ARG A 157 8.12 -3.67 -4.71
N LEU A 158 8.86 -3.28 -5.76
CA LEU A 158 9.11 -4.13 -6.92
C LEU A 158 9.97 -5.33 -6.53
N SER A 159 11.10 -5.12 -5.85
CA SER A 159 11.96 -6.22 -5.41
C SER A 159 11.23 -7.18 -4.47
N GLY A 160 10.55 -6.65 -3.45
CA GLY A 160 9.81 -7.46 -2.48
C GLY A 160 8.65 -8.24 -3.09
N ASN A 161 7.85 -7.64 -3.97
CA ASN A 161 6.78 -8.37 -4.66
C ASN A 161 7.32 -9.38 -5.68
N THR A 162 8.42 -9.07 -6.37
CA THR A 162 9.02 -10.02 -7.32
C THR A 162 9.51 -11.26 -6.59
N ILE A 163 10.31 -11.07 -5.54
CA ILE A 163 10.84 -12.20 -4.78
C ILE A 163 9.72 -12.94 -4.04
N GLY A 164 8.77 -12.21 -3.46
CA GLY A 164 7.60 -12.80 -2.81
C GLY A 164 6.74 -13.63 -3.77
N ALA A 165 6.49 -13.15 -4.98
CA ALA A 165 5.72 -13.88 -5.99
C ALA A 165 6.45 -15.15 -6.45
N VAL A 166 7.76 -15.08 -6.69
CA VAL A 166 8.59 -16.25 -7.04
C VAL A 166 8.56 -17.28 -5.91
N PHE A 167 8.76 -16.83 -4.66
CA PHE A 167 8.72 -17.69 -3.48
C PHE A 167 7.36 -18.37 -3.32
N VAL A 168 6.27 -17.61 -3.37
CA VAL A 168 4.91 -18.14 -3.23
C VAL A 168 4.56 -19.09 -4.38
N ALA A 169 4.93 -18.76 -5.61
CA ALA A 169 4.71 -19.64 -6.76
C ALA A 169 5.45 -20.98 -6.57
N ALA A 170 6.72 -20.95 -6.16
CA ALA A 170 7.49 -22.16 -5.88
C ALA A 170 6.92 -22.97 -4.71
N PHE A 171 6.45 -22.29 -3.66
CA PHE A 171 5.87 -22.92 -2.48
C PHE A 171 4.49 -23.55 -2.75
N LEU A 172 3.67 -22.92 -3.59
CA LEU A 172 2.33 -23.42 -3.93
C LEU A 172 2.33 -24.42 -5.10
N ALA A 173 3.38 -24.46 -5.93
CA ALA A 173 3.53 -25.42 -7.02
C ALA A 173 3.33 -26.90 -6.62
N PRO A 174 3.84 -27.39 -5.47
CA PRO A 174 3.59 -28.76 -5.01
C PRO A 174 2.21 -28.98 -4.37
N HIS A 175 1.31 -27.99 -4.40
CA HIS A 175 -0.03 -28.06 -3.79
C HIS A 175 -0.02 -28.46 -2.30
N PRO A 176 0.64 -27.68 -1.42
CA PRO A 176 0.68 -27.98 0.00
C PRO A 176 -0.72 -27.94 0.63
N VAL A 177 -0.97 -28.84 1.59
CA VAL A 177 -2.22 -28.83 2.37
C VAL A 177 -2.33 -27.58 3.25
N GLN A 178 -3.56 -27.13 3.53
CA GLN A 178 -3.84 -25.88 4.24
C GLN A 178 -3.05 -25.67 5.55
N PRO A 179 -2.86 -26.67 6.43
CA PRO A 179 -2.06 -26.49 7.64
C PRO A 179 -0.61 -26.08 7.36
N ILE A 180 0.00 -26.61 6.29
CA ILE A 180 1.37 -26.26 5.89
C ILE A 180 1.43 -24.80 5.42
N VAL A 181 0.42 -24.35 4.68
CA VAL A 181 0.33 -22.95 4.22
C VAL A 181 0.20 -22.00 5.42
N VAL A 182 -0.67 -22.34 6.39
CA VAL A 182 -0.84 -21.54 7.61
C VAL A 182 0.45 -21.49 8.43
N MET A 183 1.16 -22.62 8.59
CA MET A 183 2.45 -22.65 9.27
C MET A 183 3.49 -21.78 8.55
N ALA A 184 3.55 -21.84 7.22
CA ALA A 184 4.44 -20.99 6.42
C ALA A 184 4.10 -19.50 6.59
N MET A 185 2.82 -19.13 6.62
CA MET A 185 2.38 -17.76 6.88
C MET A 185 2.83 -17.28 8.26
N ILE A 186 2.64 -18.09 9.30
CA ILE A 186 3.08 -17.78 10.66
C ILE A 186 4.61 -17.62 10.70
N ALA A 187 5.35 -18.55 10.11
CA ALA A 187 6.81 -18.50 10.06
C ALA A 187 7.32 -17.24 9.34
N LEU A 188 6.76 -16.92 8.17
CA LEU A 188 7.11 -15.71 7.42
C LEU A 188 6.76 -14.44 8.20
N LEU A 189 5.62 -14.42 8.91
CA LEU A 189 5.23 -13.27 9.74
C LEU A 189 6.20 -13.07 10.91
N LEU A 190 6.54 -14.15 11.62
CA LEU A 190 7.51 -14.12 12.71
C LEU A 190 8.87 -13.66 12.20
N LEU A 191 9.31 -14.17 11.06
CA LEU A 191 10.57 -13.78 10.43
C LEU A 191 10.55 -12.31 10.01
N ALA A 192 9.45 -11.82 9.44
CA ALA A 192 9.29 -10.41 9.08
C ALA A 192 9.38 -9.50 10.31
N VAL A 193 8.75 -9.87 11.42
CA VAL A 193 8.82 -9.11 12.67
C VAL A 193 10.22 -9.17 13.29
N ALA A 194 10.83 -10.35 13.33
CA ALA A 194 12.15 -10.57 13.91
C ALA A 194 13.28 -9.89 13.12
N LEU A 195 13.19 -9.86 11.79
CA LEU A 195 14.22 -9.27 10.92
C LEU A 195 14.01 -7.78 10.66
N ARG A 196 12.84 -7.22 10.99
CA ARG A 196 12.56 -5.77 10.89
C ARG A 196 13.65 -4.87 11.52
N PRO A 197 14.16 -5.14 12.75
CA PRO A 197 15.23 -4.32 13.33
C PRO A 197 16.62 -4.57 12.75
N VAL A 198 16.84 -5.70 12.04
CA VAL A 198 18.16 -6.11 11.53
C VAL A 198 18.47 -5.42 10.20
N ASN A 199 17.57 -5.56 9.22
CA ASN A 199 17.70 -4.91 7.93
C ASN A 199 16.34 -4.82 7.25
N TYR A 200 16.03 -3.65 6.70
CA TYR A 200 14.81 -3.45 5.93
C TYR A 200 14.71 -4.40 4.71
N PHE A 201 15.85 -4.80 4.13
CA PHE A 201 15.87 -5.78 3.04
C PHE A 201 15.20 -7.11 3.43
N TRP A 202 15.52 -7.64 4.61
CA TRP A 202 14.95 -8.89 5.11
C TRP A 202 13.46 -8.79 5.42
N TRP A 203 13.02 -7.63 5.92
CA TRP A 203 11.61 -7.34 6.08
C TRP A 203 10.89 -7.27 4.71
N ALA A 204 11.51 -6.64 3.72
CA ALA A 204 10.98 -6.56 2.36
C ALA A 204 10.96 -7.92 1.64
N LEU A 205 11.78 -8.87 2.07
CA LEU A 205 11.81 -10.23 1.55
C LEU A 205 10.69 -11.12 2.12
N THR A 206 10.27 -10.87 3.35
CA THR A 206 9.36 -11.76 4.12
C THR A 206 7.94 -11.21 4.23
N GLY A 207 7.79 -9.88 4.36
CA GLY A 207 6.50 -9.20 4.45
C GLY A 207 5.61 -9.38 3.23
N PRO A 208 6.07 -9.08 2.00
CA PRO A 208 5.27 -9.25 0.79
C PRO A 208 4.77 -10.69 0.55
N PRO A 209 5.58 -11.76 0.69
CA PRO A 209 5.08 -13.12 0.56
C PRO A 209 4.05 -13.52 1.63
N VAL A 210 4.19 -13.09 2.90
CA VAL A 210 3.11 -13.37 3.87
C VAL A 210 1.83 -12.61 3.55
N LEU A 211 1.93 -11.38 3.05
CA LEU A 211 0.76 -10.61 2.61
C LEU A 211 0.11 -11.19 1.35
N LEU A 212 0.90 -11.83 0.47
CA LEU A 212 0.40 -12.61 -0.67
C LEU A 212 -0.45 -13.79 -0.21
N LEU A 213 0.05 -14.57 0.75
CA LEU A 213 -0.65 -15.74 1.25
C LEU A 213 -1.88 -15.36 2.08
N ILE A 214 -1.81 -14.33 2.93
CA ILE A 214 -2.94 -13.88 3.75
C ILE A 214 -4.09 -13.34 2.90
N SER A 215 -3.79 -12.56 1.85
CA SER A 215 -4.84 -11.84 1.11
C SER A 215 -5.79 -12.74 0.33
N GLU A 216 -5.37 -13.96 0.03
CA GLU A 216 -6.14 -14.92 -0.77
C GLU A 216 -6.48 -16.20 0.03
N TYR A 217 -6.10 -16.31 1.30
CA TYR A 217 -6.52 -17.42 2.14
C TYR A 217 -8.01 -17.28 2.53
N PRO A 218 -8.82 -18.36 2.54
CA PRO A 218 -8.46 -19.77 2.32
C PRO A 218 -8.50 -20.24 0.86
N ASP A 219 -9.07 -19.44 -0.04
CA ASP A 219 -9.23 -19.75 -1.46
C ASP A 219 -7.92 -19.49 -2.24
N LEU A 220 -6.90 -20.31 -1.93
CA LEU A 220 -5.59 -20.21 -2.55
C LEU A 220 -5.70 -20.43 -4.06
N TYR A 221 -5.57 -19.35 -4.81
CA TYR A 221 -5.58 -19.39 -6.26
C TYR A 221 -4.36 -20.13 -6.83
N PRO A 222 -4.44 -20.62 -8.08
CA PRO A 222 -3.30 -21.25 -8.72
C PRO A 222 -2.10 -20.29 -8.80
N TRP A 223 -0.88 -20.84 -8.78
CA TRP A 223 0.39 -20.10 -8.71
C TRP A 223 0.52 -18.95 -9.74
N TYR A 224 -0.17 -19.01 -10.89
CA TYR A 224 -0.15 -17.98 -11.94
C TYR A 224 -0.73 -16.64 -11.47
N GLU A 225 -1.60 -16.61 -10.44
CA GLU A 225 -2.15 -15.37 -9.90
C GLU A 225 -1.11 -14.51 -9.18
N GLY A 226 -0.06 -15.16 -8.64
CA GLY A 226 1.14 -14.45 -8.20
C GLY A 226 1.80 -13.66 -9.34
N GLY A 227 1.76 -14.21 -10.56
CA GLY A 227 2.21 -13.54 -11.78
C GLY A 227 1.34 -12.35 -12.17
N VAL A 228 0.01 -12.48 -12.09
CA VAL A 228 -0.93 -11.37 -12.34
C VAL A 228 -0.67 -10.22 -11.37
N ARG A 229 -0.51 -10.52 -10.08
CA ARG A 229 -0.16 -9.50 -9.08
C ARG A 229 1.20 -8.87 -9.37
N LEU A 230 2.20 -9.64 -9.81
CA LEU A 230 3.49 -9.07 -10.21
C LEU A 230 3.33 -8.10 -11.39
N ALA A 231 2.56 -8.47 -12.41
CA ALA A 231 2.26 -7.62 -13.56
C ALA A 231 1.55 -6.32 -13.13
N MET A 232 0.55 -6.40 -12.24
CA MET A 232 -0.15 -5.23 -11.71
C MET A 232 0.77 -4.32 -10.88
N ASN A 233 1.74 -4.91 -10.19
CA ASN A 233 2.74 -4.14 -9.46
C ASN A 233 3.68 -3.38 -10.40
N VAL A 234 4.13 -4.02 -11.48
CA VAL A 234 4.95 -3.39 -12.51
C VAL A 234 4.18 -2.28 -13.23
N LEU A 235 2.92 -2.53 -13.60
CA LEU A 235 2.07 -1.53 -14.25
C LEU A 235 1.81 -0.32 -13.34
N GLY A 236 1.46 -0.56 -12.08
CA GLY A 236 1.30 0.52 -11.10
C GLY A 236 2.60 1.29 -10.88
N ALA A 237 3.75 0.61 -10.92
CA ALA A 237 5.05 1.27 -10.84
C ALA A 237 5.34 2.17 -12.06
N ALA A 238 4.95 1.72 -13.26
CA ALA A 238 5.05 2.52 -14.49
C ALA A 238 4.18 3.78 -14.41
N ILE A 239 2.93 3.66 -13.94
CA ILE A 239 2.03 4.81 -13.72
C ILE A 239 2.69 5.83 -12.78
N VAL A 240 3.21 5.37 -11.64
CA VAL A 240 3.87 6.25 -10.66
C VAL A 240 5.12 6.90 -11.25
N LEU A 241 5.91 6.17 -12.03
CA LEU A 241 7.08 6.72 -12.70
C LEU A 241 6.68 7.86 -13.65
N VAL A 242 5.74 7.61 -14.54
CA VAL A 242 5.31 8.55 -15.59
C VAL A 242 4.61 9.77 -14.99
N VAL A 243 3.71 9.59 -14.03
CA VAL A 243 2.83 10.66 -13.55
C VAL A 243 3.48 11.46 -12.41
N VAL A 244 4.21 10.78 -11.52
CA VAL A 244 4.72 11.42 -10.29
C VAL A 244 6.18 11.82 -10.44
N LEU A 245 7.00 11.02 -11.13
CA LEU A 245 8.46 11.16 -11.13
C LEU A 245 9.04 11.80 -12.38
N VAL A 246 8.39 11.72 -13.54
CA VAL A 246 8.85 12.37 -14.79
C VAL A 246 8.61 13.89 -14.81
N PRO A 247 7.41 14.41 -14.49
CA PRO A 247 7.13 15.85 -14.60
C PRO A 247 8.10 16.76 -13.83
N PRO A 248 8.46 16.49 -12.55
CA PRO A 248 9.41 17.35 -11.85
C PRO A 248 10.82 17.29 -12.48
N ARG A 249 11.25 16.13 -13.01
CA ARG A 249 12.55 16.03 -13.69
C ARG A 249 12.60 16.81 -14.99
N VAL A 250 11.51 16.82 -15.75
CA VAL A 250 11.41 17.59 -17.00
C VAL A 250 11.44 19.08 -16.67
N ALA A 251 10.65 19.52 -15.69
CA ALA A 251 10.65 20.92 -15.24
C ALA A 251 12.04 21.40 -14.78
N ASP A 252 12.76 20.57 -13.99
CA ASP A 252 14.11 20.87 -13.53
C ASP A 252 15.11 21.00 -14.69
N ARG A 253 15.01 20.12 -15.70
CA ARG A 253 15.87 20.18 -16.90
C ARG A 253 15.60 21.43 -17.75
N VAL A 254 14.33 21.79 -17.92
CA VAL A 254 13.94 23.00 -18.67
C VAL A 254 14.44 24.25 -17.95
N ARG A 255 14.27 24.34 -16.62
CA ARG A 255 14.76 25.47 -15.82
C ARG A 255 16.27 25.62 -15.86
N ARG A 256 17.02 24.51 -15.87
CA ARG A 256 18.49 24.53 -16.02
C ARG A 256 18.95 24.98 -17.41
N ARG A 257 18.14 24.79 -18.45
CA ARG A 257 18.46 25.22 -19.82
C ARG A 257 18.19 26.71 -20.06
N ASN A 258 17.23 27.31 -19.36
CA ASN A 258 16.87 28.74 -19.50
C ASN A 258 17.10 29.52 -18.19
N PRO A 259 18.35 29.77 -17.77
CA PRO A 259 18.63 30.45 -16.50
C PRO A 259 18.28 31.96 -16.50
N HIS A 260 18.01 32.59 -17.64
CA HIS A 260 17.87 34.05 -17.78
C HIS A 260 16.42 34.60 -17.84
N GLN A 261 15.40 33.83 -17.45
CA GLN A 261 13.99 34.27 -17.45
C GLN A 261 13.33 34.27 -16.06
N GLY A 262 14.12 34.39 -14.99
CA GLY A 262 13.64 34.43 -13.60
C GLY A 262 13.86 35.78 -12.95
#